data_AF-A0A449E519-F1
#
_entry.id   AF-A0A449E519-F1
#
_cell.length_a   1.000
_cell.length_b   1.000
_cell.length_c   1.000
_cell.angle_alpha   90.00
_cell.angle_beta   90.00
_cell.angle_gamma   90.00
#
_symmetry.space_group_name_H-M   'P 1'
#
loop_
_entity.id
_entity.type
_entity.pdbx_description
1 polymer ?
#
loop_
_entity_poly.entity_id
_entity_poly.type
_entity_poly.pdbx_seq_one_letter_code
_entity_poly.pdbx_strand_id
1 'polypeptide(L)'
;MNMIYKKQLKQYLKKTFKSKNCFALKILTFKKDRYVFICYNQDQYTIVEDGFEKNRYQFDSSDEAMKKVMKIADIEFKNSYRLYIQTKLKQ
;
A
#
# COMPACT_ATOMS: atom_id res chain seq x y z
N MET A 1 -14.57 -1.60 0.96
CA MET A 1 -13.29 -2.31 1.15
C MET A 1 -13.36 -3.58 0.36
N ASN A 2 -12.35 -3.87 -0.45
CA ASN A 2 -12.31 -5.11 -1.25
C ASN A 2 -11.27 -6.04 -0.63
N MET A 3 -11.58 -7.33 -0.54
CA MET A 3 -10.62 -8.34 -0.14
C MET A 3 -9.86 -8.85 -1.36
N ILE A 4 -8.55 -9.00 -1.22
CA ILE A 4 -7.70 -9.68 -2.21
C ILE A 4 -6.86 -10.76 -1.53
N TYR A 5 -6.30 -11.68 -2.32
CA TYR A 5 -5.24 -12.55 -1.85
C TYR A 5 -3.89 -11.83 -1.90
N LYS A 6 -2.99 -12.13 -0.96
CA LYS A 6 -1.63 -11.53 -0.91
C LYS A 6 -0.89 -11.65 -2.25
N LYS A 7 -1.02 -12.79 -2.94
CA LYS A 7 -0.44 -13.01 -4.28
C LYS A 7 -0.88 -11.99 -5.35
N GLN A 8 -2.07 -11.38 -5.18
CA GLN A 8 -2.63 -10.38 -6.09
C GLN A 8 -2.14 -8.96 -5.78
N LEU A 9 -1.49 -8.74 -4.63
CA LEU A 9 -1.10 -7.41 -4.17
C LEU A 9 -0.21 -6.68 -5.17
N LYS A 10 0.82 -7.36 -5.69
CA LYS A 10 1.75 -6.78 -6.67
C LYS A 10 1.02 -6.28 -7.93
N GLN A 11 0.07 -7.06 -8.43
CA GLN A 11 -0.71 -6.68 -9.62
C GLN A 11 -1.67 -5.52 -9.31
N TYR A 12 -2.28 -5.52 -8.13
CA TYR A 12 -3.15 -4.43 -7.68
C TYR A 12 -2.39 -3.10 -7.57
N LEU A 13 -1.21 -3.12 -6.96
CA LEU A 13 -0.34 -1.94 -6.83
C LEU A 13 0.07 -1.39 -8.19
N LYS A 14 0.49 -2.25 -9.14
CA LYS A 14 0.81 -1.82 -10.51
C LYS A 14 -0.33 -1.05 -11.15
N LYS A 15 -1.57 -1.52 -11.03
CA LYS A 15 -2.75 -0.82 -11.60
C LYS A 15 -2.98 0.53 -10.93
N THR A 16 -2.86 0.58 -9.60
CA THR A 16 -3.08 1.80 -8.81
C THR A 16 -2.03 2.87 -9.15
N PHE A 17 -0.75 2.49 -9.14
CA PHE A 17 0.36 3.41 -9.38
C PHE A 17 0.39 3.92 -10.83
N LYS A 18 -0.05 3.10 -11.80
CA LYS A 18 -0.18 3.50 -13.21
C LYS A 18 -1.23 4.57 -13.47
N SER A 19 -2.23 4.71 -12.60
CA SER A 19 -3.34 5.64 -12.84
C SER A 19 -2.92 7.10 -12.83
N LYS A 20 -1.73 7.46 -12.31
CA LYS A 20 -1.19 8.82 -12.14
C LYS A 20 -2.12 9.85 -11.45
N ASN A 21 -3.30 9.41 -11.00
CA ASN A 21 -4.23 10.22 -10.24
C ASN A 21 -3.82 10.23 -8.77
N CYS A 22 -4.19 11.29 -8.06
CA CYS A 22 -4.08 11.32 -6.61
C CYS A 22 -4.86 10.15 -6.01
N PHE A 23 -4.20 9.38 -5.14
CA PHE A 23 -4.84 8.26 -4.48
C PHE A 23 -4.40 8.16 -3.03
N ALA A 24 -5.29 7.63 -2.21
CA ALA A 24 -4.99 7.14 -0.88
C ALA A 24 -5.39 5.66 -0.82
N LEU A 25 -4.43 4.79 -0.51
CA LEU A 25 -4.58 3.36 -0.49
C LEU A 25 -4.20 2.84 0.90
N LYS A 26 -5.14 2.15 1.55
CA LYS A 26 -4.90 1.43 2.81
C LYS A 26 -4.97 -0.06 2.56
N ILE A 27 -3.92 -0.78 2.93
CA ILE A 27 -3.83 -2.24 2.87
C ILE A 27 -3.79 -2.74 4.29
N LEU A 28 -4.74 -3.59 4.67
CA LEU A 28 -4.86 -4.13 6.02
C LEU A 28 -4.73 -5.66 6.01
N THR A 29 -4.23 -6.21 7.11
CA THR A 29 -4.31 -7.65 7.40
C THR A 29 -5.77 -8.13 7.43
N PHE A 30 -5.98 -9.44 7.36
CA PHE A 30 -7.32 -10.02 7.51
C PHE A 30 -7.95 -9.68 8.87
N LYS A 31 -7.14 -9.66 9.94
CA LYS A 31 -7.57 -9.26 11.29
C LYS A 31 -7.77 -7.75 11.44
N LYS A 32 -7.31 -6.94 10.47
CA LYS A 32 -7.35 -5.47 10.46
C LYS A 32 -6.60 -4.81 11.63
N ASP A 33 -5.67 -5.55 12.24
CA ASP A 33 -4.83 -5.13 13.37
C ASP A 33 -3.56 -4.40 12.92
N ARG A 34 -3.17 -4.52 11.64
CA ARG A 34 -2.01 -3.85 11.06
C ARG A 34 -2.34 -3.31 9.68
N TYR A 35 -1.69 -2.22 9.29
CA TYR A 35 -1.87 -1.68 7.95
C TYR A 35 -0.63 -0.98 7.38
N VAL A 36 -0.62 -0.92 6.05
CA VAL A 36 0.25 -0.04 5.26
C VAL A 36 -0.65 0.96 4.55
N PHE A 37 -0.34 2.24 4.72
CA PHE A 37 -1.02 3.34 4.06
C PHE A 37 -0.09 3.97 3.03
N ILE A 38 -0.63 4.23 1.84
CA ILE A 38 0.09 4.76 0.69
C ILE A 38 -0.72 5.93 0.15
N CYS A 39 -0.11 7.07 -0.01
CA CYS A 39 -0.71 8.25 -0.61
C CYS A 39 0.15 8.72 -1.77
N TYR A 40 -0.49 9.21 -2.83
CA TYR A 40 0.16 9.92 -3.92
C TYR A 40 -0.58 11.23 -4.14
N ASN A 41 0.16 12.35 -4.16
CA ASN A 41 -0.36 13.70 -4.29
C ASN A 41 0.12 14.39 -5.58
N GLN A 42 0.27 13.64 -6.69
CA GLN A 42 0.83 14.08 -7.98
C GLN A 42 2.31 14.46 -7.99
N ASP A 43 2.89 14.77 -6.83
CA ASP A 43 4.30 15.08 -6.70
C ASP A 43 5.06 13.87 -6.12
N GLN A 44 4.64 13.41 -4.93
CA GLN A 44 5.36 12.39 -4.17
C GLN A 44 4.47 11.26 -3.69
N TYR A 45 5.07 10.07 -3.60
CA TYR A 45 4.51 8.93 -2.91
C TYR A 45 4.89 9.00 -1.43
N THR A 46 3.89 9.01 -0.55
CA THR A 46 4.09 8.86 0.90
C THR A 46 3.63 7.48 1.33
N ILE A 47 4.47 6.74 2.04
CA ILE A 47 4.14 5.45 2.65
C ILE A 47 4.23 5.60 4.15
N VAL A 48 3.16 5.23 4.86
CA VAL A 48 3.10 5.19 6.32
C VAL A 48 2.76 3.76 6.72
N GLU A 49 3.59 3.16 7.56
CA GLU A 49 3.26 1.91 8.21
C GLU A 49 2.70 2.20 9.61
N ASP A 50 1.60 1.55 9.96
CA ASP A 50 1.06 1.56 11.33
C ASP A 50 1.07 0.12 11.82
N GLY A 51 2.31 -0.33 11.99
CA GLY A 51 2.71 -1.60 12.59
C GLY A 51 3.53 -1.34 13.84
N PHE A 52 4.69 -1.99 13.98
CA PHE A 52 5.56 -1.86 15.15
C PHE A 52 6.35 -0.54 15.20
N GLU A 53 6.79 -0.03 14.04
CA GLU A 53 7.44 1.28 13.91
C GLU A 53 6.52 2.23 13.12
N LYS A 54 6.37 3.48 13.55
CA LYS A 54 5.55 4.49 12.84
C LYS A 54 6.39 5.21 11.80
N ASN A 55 6.98 4.47 10.88
CA ASN A 55 7.86 5.05 9.88
C ASN A 55 7.06 5.71 8.75
N ARG A 56 7.59 6.84 8.28
CA ARG A 56 7.11 7.55 7.10
C ARG A 56 8.21 7.59 6.06
N TYR A 57 7.88 7.19 4.84
CA TYR A 57 8.79 7.18 3.71
C TYR A 57 8.21 8.04 2.59
N GLN A 58 9.09 8.74 1.87
CA GLN A 58 8.75 9.57 0.72
C GLN A 58 9.59 9.16 -0.49
N PHE A 59 8.97 9.13 -1.66
CA PHE A 59 9.61 8.77 -2.92
C PHE A 59 9.01 9.58 -4.06
N ASP A 60 9.84 10.00 -5.01
CA ASP A 60 9.39 10.65 -6.25
C ASP A 60 9.08 9.61 -7.33
N SER A 61 9.74 8.45 -7.26
CA SER A 61 9.58 7.35 -8.23
C SER A 61 8.53 6.33 -7.80
N SER A 62 7.62 6.01 -8.73
CA SER A 62 6.64 4.93 -8.55
C SER A 62 7.31 3.58 -8.30
N ASP A 63 8.47 3.33 -8.92
CA ASP A 63 9.17 2.05 -8.83
C ASP A 63 9.82 1.86 -7.46
N GLU A 64 10.39 2.93 -6.89
CA GLU A 64 10.97 2.91 -5.55
C GLU A 64 9.90 2.76 -4.48
N ALA A 65 8.83 3.54 -4.60
CA ALA A 65 7.66 3.41 -3.73
C ALA A 65 7.08 1.99 -3.81
N MET A 66 6.92 1.42 -5.01
CA MET A 66 6.42 0.05 -5.17
C MET A 66 7.35 -0.98 -4.53
N LYS A 67 8.67 -0.85 -4.72
CA LYS A 67 9.66 -1.74 -4.07
C LYS A 67 9.56 -1.66 -2.55
N LYS A 68 9.44 -0.45 -1.98
CA LYS A 68 9.32 -0.26 -0.52
C LYS A 68 8.02 -0.85 0.01
N VAL A 69 6.87 -0.62 -0.64
CA VAL A 69 5.59 -1.22 -0.24
C VAL A 69 5.67 -2.74 -0.22
N MET A 70 6.27 -3.36 -1.25
CA MET A 70 6.40 -4.82 -1.31
C MET A 70 7.28 -5.36 -0.17
N LYS A 71 8.40 -4.70 0.15
CA LYS A 71 9.25 -5.07 1.30
C LYS A 71 8.47 -5.00 2.63
N ILE A 72 7.73 -3.92 2.86
CA ILE A 72 6.91 -3.76 4.07
C ILE A 72 5.82 -4.85 4.10
N ALA A 73 5.14 -5.09 2.99
CA ALA A 73 4.09 -6.10 2.89
C ALA A 73 4.59 -7.53 3.14
N ASP A 74 5.82 -7.85 2.76
CA ASP A 74 6.40 -9.17 3.01
C ASP A 74 6.67 -9.41 4.51
N ILE A 75 7.02 -8.34 5.24
CA ILE A 75 7.24 -8.36 6.69
C ILE A 75 5.90 -8.33 7.43
N GLU A 76 5.10 -7.29 7.23
CA GLU A 76 3.87 -7.04 7.98
C GLU A 76 2.76 -8.05 7.68
N PHE A 77 2.73 -8.58 6.46
CA PHE A 77 1.72 -9.53 6.03
C PHE A 77 2.28 -10.95 5.86
N LYS A 78 3.40 -11.30 6.51
CA LYS A 78 4.02 -12.64 6.39
C LYS A 78 3.01 -13.77 6.56
N ASN A 79 2.13 -13.66 7.55
CA ASN A 79 1.12 -14.68 7.90
C ASN A 79 -0.30 -14.36 7.40
N SER A 80 -0.47 -13.30 6.61
CA SER A 80 -1.80 -12.88 6.10
C SER A 80 -1.95 -13.24 4.63
N TYR A 81 -2.70 -14.31 4.33
CA TYR A 81 -3.00 -14.73 2.96
C TYR A 81 -4.09 -13.89 2.28
N ARG A 82 -4.95 -13.25 3.09
CA ARG A 82 -6.03 -12.37 2.66
C ARG A 82 -5.75 -10.97 3.18
N LEU A 83 -5.91 -9.97 2.32
CA LEU A 83 -5.71 -8.57 2.64
C LEU A 83 -6.98 -7.79 2.33
N TYR A 84 -7.29 -6.81 3.14
CA TYR A 84 -8.31 -5.83 2.81
C TYR A 84 -7.67 -4.60 2.19
N ILE A 85 -8.30 -4.10 1.14
CA ILE A 85 -7.87 -2.92 0.41
C ILE A 85 -8.98 -1.87 0.47
N GLN A 86 -8.57 -0.65 0.80
CA GLN A 86 -9.41 0.54 0.74
C GLN A 86 -8.68 1.59 -0.09
N THR A 87 -9.21 1.88 -1.27
CA THR A 87 -8.67 2.91 -2.17
C THR A 87 -9.66 4.07 -2.22
N LYS A 88 -9.18 5.29 -1.97
CA LYS A 88 -9.88 6.53 -2.22
C LYS A 88 -9.13 7.25 -3.34
N LEU A 89 -9.77 7.40 -4.48
CA LEU A 89 -9.28 8.28 -5.53
C LEU A 89 -9.65 9.71 -5.11
N LYS A 90 -8.66 10.60 -5.06
CA LYS A 90 -8.95 12.03 -4.98
C LYS A 90 -9.10 12.51 -6.42
N GLN A 91 -10.33 12.88 -6.78
CA GLN A 91 -10.63 13.57 -8.03
C GLN A 91 -10.05 14.98 -7.98
#